data_AF-A0A819QZT7-F1
#
_entry.id   AF-A0A819QZT7-F1
#
_cell.length_a   1.000
_cell.length_b   1.000
_cell.length_c   1.000
_cell.angle_alpha   90.00
_cell.angle_beta   90.00
_cell.angle_gamma   90.00
#
_symmetry.space_group_name_H-M   'P 1'
#
loop_
_entity.id
_entity.type
_entity.pdbx_description
1 polymer ?
#
loop_
_entity_poly.entity_id
_entity_poly.type
_entity_poly.pdbx_seq_one_letter_code
_entity_poly.pdbx_strand_id
1 'polypeptide(L)' 'MSFTSLPVIDLKSNPDDIRQTLLLTCSTTGFFYVSNHGLDSLQSQMFSMAKEFFYLPLNEKLLYVSNTTSYEG' A
#
# COMPACT_ATOMS: atom_id res chain seq x y z
N MET A 1 -7.44 13.11 19.09
CA MET A 1 -6.04 13.36 18.67
C MET A 1 -6.05 13.49 17.16
N SER A 2 -5.50 14.58 16.61
CA SER A 2 -5.32 14.74 15.16
C SER A 2 -3.90 14.30 14.82
N PHE A 3 -3.75 13.34 13.91
CA PHE A 3 -2.44 12.91 13.42
C PHE A 3 -2.06 13.77 12.21
N THR A 4 -0.93 14.46 12.30
CA THR A 4 -0.40 15.28 11.20
C THR A 4 0.50 14.47 10.25
N SER A 5 0.98 13.29 10.67
CA SER A 5 1.75 12.35 9.85
C SER A 5 1.68 10.93 10.39
N LEU A 6 1.86 9.93 9.52
CA LEU A 6 1.99 8.52 9.90
C LEU A 6 3.46 8.17 10.17
N PRO A 7 3.76 7.30 11.15
CA PRO A 7 5.12 6.80 11.36
C PRO A 7 5.68 6.11 10.12
N VAL A 8 6.99 6.23 9.89
CA VAL A 8 7.72 5.53 8.83
C VAL A 8 8.73 4.58 9.49
N ILE A 9 8.65 3.30 9.16
CA ILE A 9 9.56 2.26 9.68
C ILE A 9 10.60 1.93 8.61
N ASP A 10 11.87 2.19 8.91
CA ASP A 10 12.99 1.85 8.02
C ASP A 10 13.50 0.43 8.32
N LEU A 11 13.31 -0.50 7.38
CA LEU A 11 13.71 -1.91 7.54
C LEU A 11 15.22 -2.17 7.53
N LYS A 12 16.05 -1.17 7.22
CA LYS A 12 17.51 -1.27 7.39
C LYS A 12 17.99 -0.81 8.76
N SER A 13 17.10 -0.31 9.60
CA SER A 13 17.43 0.11 10.97
C SER A 13 17.72 -1.09 11.88
N ASN A 14 18.10 -0.80 13.12
CA ASN A 14 18.30 -1.84 14.13
C ASN A 14 17.01 -2.67 14.33
N PRO A 15 17.08 -4.02 14.33
CA PRO A 15 15.91 -4.88 14.50
C PRO A 15 15.12 -4.68 15.79
N ASP A 16 15.77 -4.33 16.90
CA ASP A 16 15.09 -4.06 18.18
C ASP A 16 14.24 -2.80 18.11
N ASP A 17 14.77 -1.74 17.48
CA ASP A 17 14.05 -0.47 17.27
C ASP A 17 12.86 -0.66 16.34
N ILE A 18 13.03 -1.45 15.27
CA ILE A 18 11.93 -1.83 14.35
C ILE A 18 10.83 -2.55 15.12
N ARG A 19 11.18 -3.56 15.93
CA ARG A 19 10.21 -4.33 16.72
C ARG A 19 9.43 -3.42 17.67
N GLN A 20 10.14 -2.57 18.41
CA GLN A 20 9.51 -1.67 19.39
C GLN A 20 8.57 -0.67 18.72
N THR A 21 9.01 -0.08 17.61
CA THR A 21 8.21 0.89 16.84
C THR A 21 6.98 0.25 16.21
N LEU A 22 7.13 -0.96 15.66
CA LEU A 22 6.03 -1.71 15.06
C LEU A 22 4.96 -2.07 16.11
N LEU A 23 5.38 -2.59 17.26
CA LEU A 23 4.46 -2.93 18.35
C LEU A 23 3.68 -1.70 18.82
N LEU A 24 4.37 -0.59 19.08
CA LEU A 24 3.75 0.66 19.51
C LEU A 24 2.75 1.16 18.46
N THR A 25 3.16 1.24 17.20
CA THR A 25 2.33 1.83 16.14
C THR A 25 1.09 1.00 15.85
N CYS A 26 1.19 -0.33 15.90
CA CYS A 26 0.05 -1.23 15.79
C CYS A 26 -0.93 -1.07 16.96
N SER A 27 -0.47 -0.77 18.17
CA SER A 27 -1.33 -0.60 19.34
C SER A 27 -1.95 0.80 19.47
N THR A 28 -1.33 1.83 18.89
CA THR A 28 -1.79 3.22 19.07
C THR A 28 -2.39 3.85 17.83
N THR A 29 -1.80 3.61 16.67
CA THR A 29 -2.11 4.33 15.41
C THR A 29 -2.84 3.44 14.41
N GLY A 30 -2.48 2.15 14.36
CA GLY A 30 -3.04 1.17 13.42
C GLY A 30 -2.52 1.30 11.98
N PHE A 31 -1.75 2.34 11.66
CA PHE A 31 -1.20 2.59 10.32
C PHE A 31 0.22 3.16 10.39
N PHE A 32 1.04 2.79 9.41
CA PHE A 32 2.42 3.25 9.23
C PHE A 32 2.87 3.04 7.78
N TYR A 33 3.90 3.76 7.37
CA TYR A 33 4.65 3.48 6.15
C TYR A 33 5.89 2.63 6.48
N VAL A 34 6.41 1.96 5.45
CA VAL A 34 7.67 1.21 5.51
C VAL A 34 8.61 1.76 4.44
N SER A 35 9.89 1.90 4.75
CA SER A 35 10.94 2.28 3.80
C SER A 35 12.06 1.23 3.78
N ASN A 36 12.89 1.28 2.73
CA ASN A 36 14.00 0.34 2.52
C ASN A 36 13.58 -1.15 2.53
N HIS A 37 12.36 -1.46 2.10
CA HIS A 37 11.81 -2.82 2.04
C HIS A 37 12.32 -3.63 0.85
N GLY A 38 13.17 -3.06 -0.01
CA GLY A 38 13.79 -3.77 -1.13
C GLY A 38 12.85 -4.09 -2.29
N LEU A 39 11.67 -3.45 -2.35
CA LEU A 39 10.66 -3.68 -3.39
C LEU A 39 10.52 -2.49 -4.36
N ASP A 40 11.42 -1.51 -4.33
CA ASP A 40 11.27 -0.25 -5.09
C ASP A 40 11.18 -0.48 -6.61
N SER A 41 11.95 -1.45 -7.12
CA SER A 41 11.91 -1.85 -8.54
C SER A 41 10.59 -2.51 -8.90
N LEU A 42 10.13 -3.46 -8.08
CA LEU A 42 8.85 -4.16 -8.27
C LEU A 42 7.66 -3.20 -8.17
N GLN A 43 7.69 -2.28 -7.20
CA GLN A 43 6.69 -1.23 -7.04
C GLN A 43 6.59 -0.36 -8.29
N SER A 44 7.74 0.07 -8.84
CA SER A 44 7.77 0.87 -10.06
C SER A 44 7.18 0.11 -11.26
N GLN A 45 7.51 -1.18 -11.41
CA GLN A 45 6.95 -2.03 -12.45
C GLN A 45 5.43 -2.21 -12.29
N MET A 46 4.95 -2.46 -11.07
CA MET A 46 3.53 -2.58 -10.76
C MET A 46 2.77 -1.30 -11.10
N PHE A 47 3.32 -0.12 -10.78
CA PHE A 47 2.70 1.16 -11.14
C PHE A 47 2.68 1.39 -12.66
N SER A 48 3.74 0.99 -13.39
CA SER A 48 3.73 1.05 -14.86
C SER A 48 2.63 0.18 -15.45
N MET A 49 2.53 -1.07 -14.98
CA MET A 49 1.50 -2.01 -15.44
C MET A 49 0.08 -1.51 -15.13
N ALA A 50 -0.14 -1.00 -13.92
CA ALA A 50 -1.43 -0.41 -13.55
C ALA A 50 -1.77 0.77 -14.46
N LYS A 51 -0.79 1.65 -14.74
CA LYS A 51 -0.96 2.77 -15.66
C LYS A 51 -1.34 2.27 -17.05
N GLU A 52 -0.57 1.34 -17.62
CA GLU A 52 -0.85 0.75 -18.93
C GLU A 52 -2.27 0.18 -19.01
N PHE A 53 -2.69 -0.59 -18.01
CA PHE A 53 -4.05 -1.12 -17.92
C PHE A 53 -5.11 -0.01 -17.91
N PHE A 54 -4.96 1.01 -17.07
CA PHE A 54 -5.97 2.07 -16.96
C PHE A 54 -6.03 2.99 -18.19
N TYR A 55 -4.95 3.05 -18.98
CA TYR A 55 -4.89 3.73 -20.27
C TYR A 55 -5.61 2.98 -21.40
N LEU A 56 -5.95 1.70 -21.22
CA LEU A 56 -6.71 0.95 -22.22
C LEU A 56 -8.10 1.57 -22.46
N PRO A 57 -8.66 1.41 -23.67
CA PRO A 57 -10.05 1.76 -23.97
C PRO A 57 -11.04 1.15 -22.96
N LEU A 58 -12.14 1.86 -22.72
CA LEU A 58 -13.15 1.42 -21.75
C LEU A 58 -13.68 0.01 -22.06
N ASN A 59 -13.95 -0.30 -23.33
CA ASN A 59 -14.44 -1.61 -23.75
C ASN A 59 -13.48 -2.76 -23.39
N GLU A 60 -12.17 -2.51 -23.42
CA GLU A 60 -11.17 -3.51 -23.02
C GLU A 60 -11.16 -3.70 -21.50
N LYS A 61 -11.25 -2.60 -20.73
CA LYS A 61 -11.32 -2.67 -19.26
C LYS A 61 -12.59 -3.37 -18.77
N LEU A 62 -13.72 -3.17 -19.45
CA LEU A 62 -15.01 -3.78 -19.09
C LEU A 62 -15.02 -5.30 -19.23
N LEU A 63 -14.07 -5.90 -19.96
CA LEU A 63 -13.90 -7.36 -20.01
C LEU A 63 -13.57 -7.97 -18.64
N TYR A 64 -13.06 -7.17 -17.70
CA TYR A 64 -12.61 -7.61 -16.38
C TYR A 64 -13.56 -7.23 -15.22
N VAL A 65 -14.72 -6.66 -15.53
CA VAL A 65 -15.73 -6.37 -14.50
C VAL A 65 -16.37 -7.67 -14.05
N SER A 66 -16.33 -7.96 -12.74
CA SER A 66 -17.08 -9.07 -12.17
C SER A 66 -18.56 -8.75 -12.11
N ASN A 67 -19.42 -9.70 -12.50
CA ASN A 67 -20.89 -9.60 -12.41
C ASN A 67 -21.43 -9.66 -10.96
N THR A 68 -20.70 -9.16 -9.98
CA THR A 68 -21.14 -9.08 -8.59
C THR A 68 -22.15 -7.95 -8.43
N THR A 69 -23.40 -8.20 -8.79
CA THR A 69 -24.56 -7.44 -8.33
C THR A 69 -24.72 -7.68 -6.82
N SER A 70 -24.00 -6.91 -6.00
CA SER A 70 -24.24 -6.81 -4.56
C SER A 70 -23.68 -5.48 -4.06
N TYR A 71 -24.28 -4.38 -4.51
CA TYR A 71 -24.18 -3.11 -3.79
C TYR A 71 -25.24 -3.14 -2.68
N GLU A 72 -24.89 -3.65 -1.50
CA GLU A 72 -25.58 -3.23 -0.27
C GLU A 72 -24.79 -2.03 0.24
N GLY A 73 -25.25 -0.84 -0.15
CA GLY A 73 -24.88 0.41 0.50
C GLY A 73 -25.57 0.56 1.85
#